data_AF-A0A956R465-F1
#
_entry.id   AF-A0A956R465-F1
#
_cell.length_a   1.000
_cell.length_b   1.000
_cell.length_c   1.000
_cell.angle_alpha   90.00
_cell.angle_beta   90.00
_cell.angle_gamma   90.00
#
_symmetry.space_group_name_H-M   'P 1'
#
loop_
_entity.id
_entity.type
_entity.pdbx_description
1 polymer ?
#
loop_
_entity_poly.entity_id
_entity_poly.type
_entity_poly.pdbx_seq_one_letter_code
_entity_poly.pdbx_strand_id
1 'polypeptide(L)'
;AWDFVVRRYDGHTLEIAGGVDETLHSHPSVLLELRGVSYVDCPTAFRHALVRLASAEERHGVERRTVVDSEAKVYAIEAETMGSVEVDTFFIVAHDAELRTLD
;
A
#
# COMPACT_ATOMS: atom_id res chain seq x y z
N ALA A 1 2.69 17.13 5.16
CA ALA A 1 2.22 15.73 5.18
C ALA A 1 2.39 15.18 3.78
N TRP A 2 2.82 13.93 3.62
CA TRP A 2 2.77 13.27 2.31
C TRP A 2 1.56 12.35 2.31
N ASP A 3 0.56 12.76 1.55
CA ASP A 3 -0.66 11.97 1.40
C ASP A 3 -0.44 10.90 0.34
N PHE A 4 -0.99 9.73 0.63
CA PHE A 4 -1.02 8.58 -0.26
C PHE A 4 -2.47 8.21 -0.54
N VAL A 5 -2.77 7.94 -1.81
CA VAL A 5 -4.12 7.61 -2.26
C VAL A 5 -4.07 6.46 -3.24
N VAL A 6 -4.99 5.52 -3.09
CA VAL A 6 -5.24 4.48 -4.09
C VAL A 6 -5.79 5.16 -5.35
N ARG A 7 -4.99 5.16 -6.42
CA ARG A 7 -5.32 5.80 -7.69
C ARG A 7 -6.14 4.89 -8.59
N ARG A 8 -5.81 3.59 -8.60
CA ARG A 8 -6.45 2.59 -9.46
C ARG A 8 -6.38 1.22 -8.80
N TYR A 9 -7.46 0.47 -8.90
CA TYR A 9 -7.47 -0.97 -8.65
C TYR A 9 -8.40 -1.64 -9.66
N ASP A 10 -7.88 -2.59 -10.44
CA ASP A 10 -8.67 -3.33 -11.46
C ASP A 10 -8.89 -4.80 -11.10
N GLY A 11 -8.63 -5.18 -9.85
CA GLY A 11 -8.74 -6.56 -9.37
C GLY A 11 -7.44 -7.34 -9.45
N HIS A 12 -6.45 -6.89 -10.21
CA HIS A 12 -5.14 -7.55 -10.33
C HIS A 12 -3.95 -6.59 -10.13
N THR A 13 -4.11 -5.34 -10.53
CA THR A 13 -3.10 -4.29 -10.38
C THR A 13 -3.64 -3.19 -9.48
N LEU A 14 -2.83 -2.79 -8.49
CA LEU A 14 -3.12 -1.72 -7.56
C LEU A 14 -2.07 -0.62 -7.71
N GLU A 15 -2.52 0.61 -7.89
CA GLU A 15 -1.66 1.80 -7.94
C GLU A 15 -1.93 2.68 -6.73
N ILE A 16 -0.87 3.00 -5.99
CA ILE A 16 -0.89 3.92 -4.86
C ILE A 16 -0.02 5.12 -5.24
N ALA A 17 -0.64 6.28 -5.38
CA ALA A 17 0.06 7.53 -5.65
C ALA A 17 0.43 8.19 -4.32
N GLY A 18 1.66 8.71 -4.21
CA GLY A 18 2.18 9.32 -3.00
C GLY A 18 2.86 10.67 -3.25
N GLY A 19 3.06 11.43 -2.18
CA GLY A 19 3.73 12.74 -2.24
C GLY A 19 2.82 13.87 -2.70
N VAL A 20 1.51 13.74 -2.51
CA VAL A 20 0.57 14.83 -2.71
C VAL A 20 0.67 15.77 -1.50
N ASP A 21 0.87 17.06 -1.74
CA ASP A 21 0.75 18.12 -0.74
C ASP A 21 -0.60 18.80 -0.96
N GLU A 22 -1.49 18.81 0.03
CA GLU A 22 -2.83 19.43 -0.09
C GLU A 22 -2.77 20.95 -0.36
N THR A 23 -1.62 21.60 -0.14
CA THR A 23 -1.48 23.07 -0.22
C THR A 23 -0.91 23.60 -1.53
N LEU A 24 -0.24 22.76 -2.32
CA LEU A 24 0.22 23.09 -3.66
C LEU A 24 -0.46 22.15 -4.66
N HIS A 25 -0.67 22.58 -5.90
CA HIS A 25 -1.19 21.74 -6.97
C HIS A 25 -0.12 20.70 -7.40
N SER A 26 0.40 19.93 -6.45
CA SER A 26 1.52 19.03 -6.61
C SER A 26 1.02 17.76 -7.26
N HIS A 27 1.57 17.47 -8.43
CA HIS A 27 1.46 16.14 -9.00
C HIS A 27 2.03 15.12 -8.00
N PRO A 28 1.42 13.92 -7.88
CA PRO A 28 2.03 12.87 -7.06
C PRO A 28 3.48 12.68 -7.52
N SER A 29 4.43 12.67 -6.59
CA SER A 29 5.85 12.55 -6.91
C SER A 29 6.28 11.10 -7.04
N VAL A 30 5.49 10.16 -6.51
CA VAL A 30 5.73 8.73 -6.61
C VAL A 30 4.45 7.94 -6.91
N LEU A 31 4.64 6.81 -7.58
CA LEU A 31 3.62 5.80 -7.84
C LEU A 31 4.17 4.43 -7.43
N LEU A 32 3.52 3.79 -6.46
CA LEU A 32 3.74 2.39 -6.13
C LEU A 32 2.73 1.55 -6.90
N GLU A 33 3.24 0.72 -7.82
CA GLU A 33 2.43 -0.20 -8.61
C GLU A 33 2.63 -1.63 -8.08
N LEU A 34 1.57 -2.27 -7.62
CA LEU A 34 1.56 -3.67 -7.18
C LEU A 34 0.83 -4.52 -8.22
N ARG A 35 1.42 -5.64 -8.63
CA ARG A 35 0.88 -6.56 -9.64
C ARG A 35 0.64 -7.94 -9.05
N GLY A 36 -0.36 -8.65 -9.58
CA GLY A 36 -0.76 -9.94 -9.01
C GLY A 36 -1.42 -9.79 -7.66
N VAL A 37 -2.15 -8.70 -7.45
CA VAL A 37 -2.80 -8.40 -6.18
C VAL A 37 -3.93 -9.39 -5.94
N SER A 38 -3.86 -10.12 -4.83
CA SER A 38 -4.89 -11.11 -4.43
C SER A 38 -5.59 -10.75 -3.13
N TYR A 39 -5.07 -9.78 -2.38
CA TYR A 39 -5.67 -9.31 -1.13
C TYR A 39 -5.24 -7.87 -0.84
N VAL A 40 -6.18 -7.06 -0.37
CA VAL A 40 -5.98 -5.66 0.01
C VAL A 40 -6.73 -5.39 1.31
N ASP A 41 -6.00 -4.98 2.34
CA ASP A 41 -6.51 -4.63 3.66
C ASP A 41 -5.95 -3.26 4.06
N CYS A 42 -6.00 -2.30 3.13
CA CYS A 42 -5.54 -0.93 3.35
C CYS A 42 -6.66 0.07 3.01
N PRO A 43 -6.71 1.23 3.69
CA PRO A 43 -7.65 2.29 3.35
C PRO A 43 -7.30 2.90 1.98
N THR A 44 -8.27 3.61 1.39
CA THR A 44 -8.08 4.27 0.09
C THR A 44 -7.24 5.53 0.18
N ALA A 45 -7.12 6.13 1.37
CA ALA A 45 -6.31 7.30 1.64
C ALA A 45 -5.65 7.21 3.01
N PHE A 46 -4.38 7.57 3.10
CA PHE A 46 -3.56 7.48 4.31
C PHE A 46 -2.33 8.39 4.19
N ARG A 47 -1.62 8.58 5.30
CA ARG A 47 -0.51 9.54 5.42
C ARG A 47 0.72 8.87 5.99
N HIS A 48 1.88 9.46 5.69
CA HIS A 48 3.18 9.03 6.26
C HIS A 48 3.47 7.54 6.06
N ALA A 49 3.10 7.00 4.90
CA ALA A 49 3.18 5.58 4.64
C ALA A 49 4.63 5.06 4.60
N LEU A 50 4.89 3.99 5.35
CA LEU A 50 6.08 3.15 5.20
C LEU A 50 5.66 1.79 4.64
N VAL A 51 6.21 1.44 3.47
CA VAL A 51 5.95 0.16 2.82
C VAL A 51 7.16 -0.76 3.02
N ARG A 52 6.91 -1.96 3.54
CA ARG A 52 7.93 -2.99 3.75
C ARG A 52 7.37 -4.38 3.47
N LEU A 53 8.24 -5.38 3.44
CA LEU A 53 7.79 -6.77 3.50
C LEU A 53 7.29 -7.09 4.92
N ALA A 54 6.22 -7.86 5.00
CA ALA A 54 5.71 -8.38 6.25
C ALA A 54 6.71 -9.35 6.88
N SER A 55 6.79 -9.35 8.20
CA SER A 55 7.49 -10.36 8.98
C SER A 55 6.82 -11.73 8.85
N ALA A 56 7.51 -12.79 9.28
CA ALA A 56 6.94 -14.14 9.26
C ALA A 56 5.65 -14.25 10.09
N GLU A 57 5.58 -13.57 11.24
CA GLU A 57 4.40 -13.55 12.11
C GLU A 57 3.22 -12.83 11.44
N GLU A 58 3.47 -11.66 10.85
CA GLU A 58 2.45 -10.90 10.13
C GLU A 58 1.94 -11.66 8.91
N ARG A 59 2.84 -12.26 8.11
CA ARG A 59 2.47 -13.13 6.99
C ARG A 59 1.57 -14.27 7.46
N HIS A 60 1.97 -14.96 8.53
CA HIS A 60 1.17 -16.03 9.10
C HIS A 60 -0.20 -15.51 9.58
N GLY A 61 -0.28 -14.28 10.07
CA GLY A 61 -1.53 -13.59 10.39
C GLY A 61 -2.43 -13.38 9.17
N VAL A 62 -1.87 -12.97 8.03
CA VAL A 62 -2.59 -12.77 6.76
C VAL A 62 -3.03 -14.10 6.18
N GLU A 63 -2.21 -15.15 6.26
CA GLU A 63 -2.55 -16.51 5.81
C GLU A 63 -3.77 -17.12 6.53
N ARG A 64 -4.12 -16.60 7.72
CA ARG A 64 -5.36 -16.98 8.42
C ARG A 64 -6.60 -16.26 7.89
N ARG A 65 -6.44 -15.17 7.14
CA ARG A 65 -7.53 -14.35 6.58
C ARG A 65 -7.77 -14.62 5.10
N THR A 66 -6.72 -14.97 4.37
CA THR A 66 -6.75 -15.22 2.93
C THR A 66 -5.72 -16.26 2.50
N VAL A 67 -5.92 -16.87 1.33
CA VAL A 67 -4.91 -17.75 0.71
C VAL A 67 -3.78 -16.89 0.14
N VAL A 68 -2.55 -17.18 0.56
CA VAL A 68 -1.35 -16.52 0.03
C VAL A 68 -0.58 -17.53 -0.82
N ASP A 69 -0.43 -17.23 -2.10
CA ASP A 69 0.39 -18.05 -3.00
C ASP A 69 1.85 -18.11 -2.49
N SER A 70 2.53 -19.23 -2.73
CA SER A 70 3.94 -19.41 -2.37
C SER A 70 4.88 -18.40 -3.02
N GLU A 71 4.54 -17.93 -4.23
CA GLU A 71 5.31 -16.93 -4.96
C GLU A 71 4.87 -15.49 -4.63
N ALA A 72 3.72 -15.33 -3.96
CA ALA A 72 3.23 -14.02 -3.56
C ALA A 72 3.95 -13.50 -2.31
N LYS A 73 4.14 -12.18 -2.29
CA LYS A 73 4.71 -11.43 -1.17
C LYS A 73 3.59 -10.75 -0.41
N VAL A 74 3.78 -10.61 0.90
CA VAL A 74 2.90 -9.83 1.76
C VAL A 74 3.62 -8.52 2.08
N TYR A 75 3.06 -7.42 1.61
CA TYR A 75 3.52 -6.06 1.88
C TYR A 75 2.76 -5.53 3.09
N ALA A 76 3.50 -5.02 4.07
CA ALA A 76 2.96 -4.28 5.20
C ALA A 76 3.08 -2.78 4.90
N ILE A 77 1.99 -2.05 5.13
CA ILE A 77 1.92 -0.60 5.02
C ILE A 77 1.61 -0.05 6.41
N GLU A 78 2.61 0.58 7.03
CA GLU A 78 2.43 1.32 8.27
C GLU A 78 2.07 2.76 7.91
N ALA A 79 0.90 3.23 8.32
CA ALA A 79 0.44 4.57 7.95
C ALA A 79 -0.56 5.14 8.96
N GLU A 80 -0.67 6.46 8.98
CA GLU A 80 -1.76 7.17 9.65
C GLU A 80 -2.99 7.20 8.74
N THR A 81 -4.18 7.04 9.30
CA THR A 81 -5.42 7.20 8.54
C THR A 81 -5.87 8.65 8.54
N MET A 82 -6.75 9.03 7.60
CA MET A 82 -7.25 10.42 7.55
C MET A 82 -8.04 10.84 8.81
N GLY A 83 -8.51 9.87 9.61
CA GLY A 83 -9.29 10.10 10.83
C GLY A 83 -8.51 9.96 12.13
N SER A 84 -7.24 9.54 12.10
CA SER A 84 -6.44 9.27 13.29
C SER A 84 -4.95 9.51 13.04
N VAL A 85 -4.26 10.01 14.05
CA VAL A 85 -2.79 10.14 14.07
C VAL A 85 -2.10 8.86 14.59
N GLU A 86 -2.88 7.85 14.96
CA GLU A 86 -2.34 6.53 15.31
C GLU A 86 -1.86 5.80 14.04
N VAL A 87 -0.70 5.17 14.14
CA VAL A 87 -0.12 4.39 13.05
C VAL A 87 -0.70 2.99 13.10
N ASP A 88 -1.43 2.64 12.05
CA ASP A 88 -1.97 1.31 11.84
C ASP A 88 -1.13 0.54 10.81
N THR A 89 -1.14 -0.79 10.92
CA THR A 89 -0.49 -1.68 9.93
C THR A 89 -1.54 -2.37 9.06
N PHE A 90 -1.45 -2.09 7.77
CA PHE A 90 -2.28 -2.65 6.72
C PHE A 90 -1.50 -3.68 5.89
N PHE A 91 -2.20 -4.59 5.22
CA PHE A 91 -1.54 -5.65 4.45
C PHE A 91 -2.05 -5.74 3.01
N ILE A 92 -1.13 -5.96 2.08
CA ILE A 92 -1.43 -6.22 0.67
C ILE A 92 -0.67 -7.47 0.23
N VAL A 93 -1.35 -8.39 -0.44
CA VAL A 93 -0.71 -9.57 -1.05
C VAL A 93 -0.60 -9.33 -2.54
N ALA A 94 0.63 -9.39 -3.06
CA ALA A 94 0.95 -9.18 -4.47
C ALA A 94 2.19 -9.98 -4.88
N HIS A 95 2.34 -10.29 -6.17
CA HIS A 95 3.54 -10.98 -6.67
C HIS A 95 4.72 -10.01 -6.85
N ASP A 96 4.43 -8.79 -7.30
CA ASP A 96 5.45 -7.81 -7.62
C ASP A 96 5.05 -6.40 -7.16
N ALA A 97 6.06 -5.57 -6.90
CA ALA A 97 5.89 -4.17 -6.55
C ALA A 97 7.00 -3.32 -7.16
N GLU A 98 6.61 -2.24 -7.82
CA GLU A 98 7.49 -1.31 -8.50
C GLU A 98 7.22 0.12 -8.00
N LEU A 99 8.26 0.82 -7.54
CA LEU A 99 8.17 2.24 -7.19
C LEU A 99 8.69 3.08 -8.35
N ARG A 100 7.86 3.99 -8.86
CA ARG A 100 8.22 4.94 -9.90
C ARG A 100 8.16 6.34 -9.37
N THR A 101 9.17 7.15 -9.66
CA THR A 101 9.08 8.61 -9.53
C THR A 101 8.28 9.13 -10.71
N LEU A 102 7.40 10.10 -10.46
CA LEU A 102 6.66 10.80 -11.50
C LEU A 102 7.33 12.17 -11.69
N ASP A 103 7.86 12.41 -12.89
CA ASP A 103 8.50 13.66 -13.31
C ASP A 103 7.48 14.76 -13.63
#